data_AF-A0A7S3SZ58-F1
#
_entry.id   AF-A0A7S3SZ58-F1
#
_cell.length_a   1.000
_cell.length_b   1.000
_cell.length_c   1.000
_cell.angle_alpha   90.00
_cell.angle_beta   90.00
_cell.angle_gamma   90.00
#
_symmetry.space_group_name_H-M   'P 1'
#
loop_
_entity.id
_entity.type
_entity.pdbx_description
1 polymer ?
#
loop_
_entity_poly.entity_id
_entity_poly.type
_entity_poly.pdbx_seq_one_letter_code
_entity_poly.pdbx_strand_id
1 'polypeptide(L)'
;MDTTGGRPGKCRRWLALLPGFGEQPAPAYDSPAMIAYRRKGLSPGTELSSAVNDMTTSGRMSLLKPFVEDLSALAQVDFQSEVTHQRAASSQCCRGWPFANLIASFILAFRALMSYDAVLGVGLSVVSVYVFCNDNALDPVAASLDWNLVSMAVIFPISQCIGWAFSRREGALQLLGTITALLTRLWSAKHTWVVKNGAGKLVPLIDLLDQPEARADYHDLYSSLLGSLVAYLDHSRYTRARHALGLFGADRNLLERKAVALELKLQFDGHLSRVQAMVQELKARGLNGGEAHRLDSYVSQVGIAFDQLTMIKEYRTPQIFRAFSRVYVLLMPFMYGPYYADLAEQAGGKKLGEPGFALAVIFAVAVQLAVSGLVNLLVGLEDPFATKAKYAGHFDTIRVAEIAEEARLHMVAIEKQHRKGWNLREKHVQ
;
A
#
# COMPACT_ATOMS: atom_id res chain seq x y z
N MET A 1 24.93 -28.27 -6.69
CA MET A 1 25.64 -27.76 -7.89
C MET A 1 25.62 -26.25 -7.81
N ASP A 2 26.80 -25.66 -7.61
CA ASP A 2 27.02 -24.23 -7.48
C ASP A 2 26.52 -23.45 -8.69
N THR A 3 25.74 -22.39 -8.46
CA THR A 3 25.35 -21.42 -9.50
C THR A 3 26.02 -20.08 -9.22
N THR A 4 27.19 -19.89 -9.82
CA THR A 4 27.89 -18.59 -9.89
C THR A 4 27.14 -17.60 -10.77
N GLY A 5 27.19 -16.33 -10.37
CA GLY A 5 26.39 -15.22 -10.87
C GLY A 5 26.50 -14.92 -12.37
N GLY A 6 25.32 -14.79 -13.00
CA GLY A 6 25.17 -14.22 -14.34
C GLY A 6 25.40 -12.71 -14.33
N ARG A 7 26.34 -12.26 -15.17
CA ARG A 7 26.59 -10.84 -15.46
C ARG A 7 25.31 -10.19 -16.04
N PRO A 8 24.92 -8.98 -15.61
CA PRO A 8 23.80 -8.27 -16.23
C PRO A 8 24.13 -7.82 -17.66
N GLY A 9 23.16 -8.01 -18.57
CA GLY A 9 23.28 -7.67 -19.99
C GLY A 9 23.50 -6.18 -20.29
N LYS A 10 24.07 -5.89 -21.46
CA LYS A 10 24.56 -4.57 -21.90
C LYS A 10 23.51 -3.43 -21.84
N CYS A 11 22.21 -3.72 -21.83
CA CYS A 11 21.15 -2.71 -21.66
C CYS A 11 21.12 -2.06 -20.26
N ARG A 12 21.66 -2.70 -19.22
CA ARG A 12 21.73 -2.13 -17.87
C ARG A 12 22.75 -0.99 -17.74
N ARG A 13 23.72 -0.92 -18.67
CA ARG A 13 24.81 0.07 -18.64
C ARG A 13 24.36 1.46 -19.10
N TRP A 14 23.38 1.54 -19.98
CA TRP A 14 22.82 2.81 -20.45
C TRP A 14 21.86 3.45 -19.43
N LEU A 15 21.16 2.64 -18.64
CA LEU A 15 20.26 3.12 -17.57
C LEU A 15 21.01 3.61 -16.31
N ALA A 16 22.28 3.19 -16.12
CA ALA A 16 23.12 3.62 -14.99
C ALA A 16 23.77 5.01 -15.19
N LEU A 17 23.64 5.61 -16.38
CA LEU A 17 24.19 6.94 -16.68
C LEU A 17 23.22 8.08 -16.35
N LEU A 18 22.00 7.79 -15.88
CA LEU A 18 21.05 8.78 -15.39
C LEU A 18 21.23 8.99 -13.88
N PRO A 19 21.49 10.22 -13.39
CA PRO A 19 21.59 10.47 -11.96
C PRO A 19 20.24 10.18 -11.29
N GLY A 20 20.23 9.31 -10.27
CA GLY A 20 19.03 8.86 -9.56
C GLY A 20 18.52 7.46 -9.92
N PHE A 21 19.23 6.72 -10.79
CA PHE A 21 18.86 5.34 -11.13
C PHE A 21 19.44 4.32 -10.13
N GLY A 22 18.72 4.05 -9.05
CA GLY A 22 18.97 2.86 -8.20
C GLY A 22 18.91 3.06 -6.70
N GLU A 23 18.99 4.30 -6.21
CA GLU A 23 18.84 4.60 -4.79
C GLU A 23 17.73 5.63 -4.62
N GLN A 24 16.62 5.19 -4.03
CA GLN A 24 15.73 6.13 -3.35
C GLN A 24 16.55 6.79 -2.23
N PRO A 25 16.36 8.09 -1.94
CA PRO A 25 16.83 8.62 -0.67
C PRO A 25 16.22 7.74 0.43
N ALA A 26 17.08 7.14 1.25
CA ALA A 26 16.63 6.45 2.45
C ALA A 26 15.67 7.41 3.19
N PRO A 27 14.55 6.92 3.76
CA PRO A 27 13.75 7.76 4.64
C PRO A 27 14.69 8.37 5.67
N ALA A 28 14.51 9.66 5.98
CA ALA A 28 15.38 10.42 6.86
C ALA A 28 15.50 9.82 8.28
N TYR A 29 14.78 8.74 8.57
CA TYR A 29 14.93 7.94 9.77
C TYR A 29 14.45 6.49 9.54
N ASP A 30 15.34 5.58 9.10
CA ASP A 30 15.07 4.13 9.14
C ASP A 30 15.35 3.64 10.57
N SER A 31 14.29 3.29 11.33
CA SER A 31 14.47 2.73 12.68
C SER A 31 15.16 1.36 12.62
N PRO A 32 15.98 0.96 13.61
CA PRO A 32 16.63 -0.37 13.64
C PRO A 32 15.66 -1.54 13.53
N ALA A 33 14.40 -1.37 13.95
CA ALA A 33 13.32 -2.34 13.78
C ALA A 33 12.87 -2.49 12.31
N MET A 34 12.81 -1.38 11.57
CA MET A 34 12.54 -1.38 10.13
C MET A 34 13.70 -1.95 9.33
N ILE A 35 14.95 -1.71 9.76
CA ILE A 35 16.14 -2.36 9.21
C ILE A 35 16.12 -3.87 9.49
N ALA A 36 15.68 -4.29 10.68
CA ALA A 36 15.53 -5.70 11.03
C ALA A 36 14.41 -6.39 10.24
N TYR A 37 13.26 -5.73 10.03
CA TYR A 37 12.17 -6.21 9.17
C TYR A 37 12.64 -6.36 7.72
N ARG A 38 13.34 -5.35 7.19
CA ARG A 38 13.85 -5.34 5.80
C ARG A 38 15.00 -6.34 5.57
N ARG A 39 15.87 -6.57 6.58
CA ARG A 39 16.97 -7.56 6.51
C ARG A 39 16.48 -9.01 6.61
N LYS A 40 15.38 -9.27 7.32
CA LYS A 40 15.03 -10.65 7.69
C LYS A 40 14.25 -11.46 6.65
N GLY A 41 13.85 -10.88 5.51
CA GLY A 41 13.32 -11.60 4.32
C GLY A 41 12.81 -13.03 4.54
N LEU A 42 11.86 -13.24 5.45
CA LEU A 42 11.56 -14.57 5.96
C LEU A 42 10.77 -15.37 4.92
N SER A 43 11.40 -16.42 4.39
CA SER A 43 10.73 -17.61 3.88
C SER A 43 10.03 -18.35 5.03
N PRO A 44 8.86 -18.97 4.80
CA PRO A 44 8.07 -19.56 5.88
C PRO A 44 8.64 -20.91 6.31
N GLY A 45 8.59 -21.17 7.61
CA GLY A 45 8.75 -22.50 8.19
C GLY A 45 9.80 -22.56 9.30
N THR A 46 9.32 -22.81 10.52
CA THR A 46 10.06 -23.40 11.67
C THR A 46 10.92 -22.49 12.57
N GLU A 47 11.41 -21.32 12.16
CA GLU A 47 12.34 -20.53 13.00
C GLU A 47 11.72 -19.38 13.83
N LEU A 48 10.41 -19.14 13.77
CA LEU A 48 9.80 -18.01 14.47
C LEU A 48 9.58 -18.25 15.98
N SER A 49 9.52 -19.52 16.41
CA SER A 49 9.28 -19.87 17.82
C SER A 49 10.55 -19.87 18.68
N SER A 50 11.74 -20.03 18.09
CA SER A 50 13.01 -20.04 18.82
C SER A 50 13.63 -18.65 18.95
N ALA A 51 13.49 -17.81 17.92
CA ALA A 51 14.08 -16.47 17.91
C ALA A 51 13.41 -15.45 18.85
N VAL A 52 12.19 -15.74 19.33
CA VAL A 52 11.45 -14.87 20.28
C VAL A 52 11.92 -15.10 21.72
N ASN A 53 12.47 -16.27 22.05
CA ASN A 53 12.89 -16.60 23.42
C ASN A 53 14.33 -16.15 23.78
N ASP A 54 15.18 -15.81 22.79
CA ASP A 54 16.62 -15.59 23.02
C ASP A 54 17.06 -14.11 23.17
N MET A 55 16.14 -13.13 23.15
CA MET A 55 16.50 -11.73 23.39
C MET A 55 16.48 -11.40 24.90
N THR A 56 17.62 -11.64 25.55
CA THR A 56 17.86 -11.27 26.95
C THR A 56 17.72 -9.75 27.18
N THR A 57 17.12 -9.42 28.33
CA THR A 57 16.70 -8.09 28.81
C THR A 57 17.81 -7.04 28.93
N SER A 58 19.09 -7.42 28.91
CA SER A 58 20.23 -6.52 29.11
C SER A 58 20.55 -5.65 27.88
N GLY A 59 20.26 -6.13 26.67
CA GLY A 59 20.51 -5.39 25.41
C GLY A 59 19.46 -4.33 25.05
N ARG A 60 18.27 -4.36 25.67
CA ARG A 60 17.17 -3.42 25.37
C ARG A 60 17.39 -2.02 25.97
N MET A 61 18.14 -1.89 27.06
CA MET A 61 18.31 -0.60 27.76
C MET A 61 19.39 0.32 27.18
N SER A 62 20.35 -0.19 26.40
CA SER A 62 21.42 0.64 25.80
C SER A 62 21.02 1.26 24.45
N LEU A 63 20.07 0.65 23.73
CA LEU A 63 19.57 1.14 22.42
C LEU A 63 18.49 2.23 22.52
N LEU A 64 17.90 2.44 23.70
CA LEU A 64 16.86 3.43 23.94
C LEU A 64 17.40 4.80 24.39
N LYS A 65 18.66 4.89 24.88
CA LYS A 65 19.21 6.15 25.42
C LYS A 65 19.23 7.32 24.43
N PRO A 66 19.77 7.19 23.19
CA PRO A 66 19.78 8.31 22.26
C PRO A 66 18.38 8.67 21.73
N PHE A 67 17.41 7.75 21.77
CA PHE A 67 16.03 7.97 21.33
C PHE A 67 15.13 8.57 22.43
N VAL A 68 15.55 8.46 23.69
CA VAL A 68 14.84 9.01 24.85
C VAL A 68 15.08 10.52 24.97
N GLU A 69 16.27 11.01 24.61
CA GLU A 69 16.65 12.44 24.69
C GLU A 69 15.97 13.28 23.58
N ASP A 70 15.90 12.81 22.33
CA ASP A 70 15.26 13.55 21.22
C ASP A 70 13.73 13.68 21.37
N LEU A 71 13.07 12.70 21.98
CA LEU A 71 11.61 12.72 22.16
C LEU A 71 11.16 13.51 23.39
N SER A 72 12.02 13.72 24.39
CA SER A 72 11.75 14.71 25.45
C SER A 72 11.82 16.14 24.92
N ALA A 73 12.63 16.40 23.89
CA ALA A 73 12.65 17.67 23.18
C ALA A 73 11.35 17.89 22.39
N LEU A 74 10.82 16.86 21.70
CA LEU A 74 9.54 16.92 20.97
C LEU A 74 8.32 17.20 21.86
N ALA A 75 8.34 16.81 23.14
CA ALA A 75 7.26 17.12 24.08
C ALA A 75 7.26 18.58 24.56
N GLN A 76 8.34 19.32 24.34
CA GLN A 76 8.47 20.77 24.62
C GLN A 76 8.40 21.63 23.35
N VAL A 77 8.18 21.02 22.18
CA VAL A 77 8.11 21.76 20.91
C VAL A 77 6.93 22.72 20.93
N ASP A 78 7.26 24.01 20.93
CA ASP A 78 6.32 25.09 20.75
C ASP A 78 5.73 24.95 19.34
N PHE A 79 4.44 24.58 19.25
CA PHE A 79 3.74 24.28 18.00
C PHE A 79 3.88 25.41 16.96
N GLN A 80 4.00 26.66 17.41
CA GLN A 80 4.24 27.81 16.56
C GLN A 80 5.64 27.82 15.91
N SER A 81 6.67 27.33 16.64
CA SER A 81 8.05 27.21 16.14
C SER A 81 8.20 26.08 15.11
N GLU A 82 7.53 24.95 15.31
CA GLU A 82 7.53 23.83 14.36
C GLU A 82 6.77 24.19 13.07
N VAL A 83 5.63 24.88 13.19
CA VAL A 83 4.85 25.37 12.04
C VAL A 83 5.65 26.41 11.24
N THR A 84 6.45 27.26 11.89
CA THR A 84 7.33 28.21 11.20
C THR A 84 8.54 27.52 10.56
N HIS A 85 9.15 26.52 11.21
CA HIS A 85 10.19 25.68 10.61
C HIS A 85 9.67 24.84 9.43
N GLN A 86 8.46 24.28 9.51
CA GLN A 86 7.82 23.57 8.40
C GLN A 86 7.41 24.52 7.27
N ARG A 87 6.93 25.74 7.56
CA ARG A 87 6.69 26.77 6.54
C ARG A 87 7.99 27.20 5.85
N ALA A 88 9.09 27.31 6.60
CA ALA A 88 10.40 27.59 6.03
C ALA A 88 10.91 26.41 5.15
N ALA A 89 10.81 25.18 5.63
CA ALA A 89 11.22 23.98 4.89
C ALA A 89 10.37 23.71 3.63
N SER A 90 9.05 23.90 3.71
CA SER A 90 8.15 23.79 2.56
C SER A 90 8.39 24.89 1.53
N SER A 91 8.73 26.11 1.96
CA SER A 91 9.14 27.18 1.05
C SER A 91 10.47 26.88 0.31
N GLN A 92 11.31 26.03 0.90
CA GLN A 92 12.61 25.64 0.34
C GLN A 92 12.49 24.45 -0.62
N CYS A 93 11.61 23.48 -0.33
CA CYS A 93 11.33 22.35 -1.23
C CYS A 93 10.57 22.79 -2.50
N CYS A 94 9.64 23.75 -2.37
CA CYS A 94 8.88 24.30 -3.51
C CYS A 94 9.66 25.32 -4.36
N ARG A 95 10.85 25.76 -3.92
CA ARG A 95 11.76 26.61 -4.73
C ARG A 95 12.62 25.81 -5.72
N GLY A 96 12.64 24.47 -5.60
CA GLY A 96 13.40 23.58 -6.46
C GLY A 96 12.72 23.32 -7.81
N TRP A 97 12.80 24.29 -8.72
CA TRP A 97 12.64 24.14 -10.18
C TRP A 97 11.29 23.53 -10.64
N PRO A 98 10.32 24.32 -11.13
CA PRO A 98 9.08 23.76 -11.72
C PRO A 98 9.36 22.77 -12.86
N PHE A 99 10.49 22.92 -13.55
CA PHE A 99 10.96 21.98 -14.56
C PHE A 99 11.34 20.61 -13.99
N ALA A 100 11.87 20.51 -12.77
CA ALA A 100 12.19 19.24 -12.14
C ALA A 100 10.92 18.43 -11.85
N ASN A 101 9.85 19.07 -11.38
CA ASN A 101 8.55 18.43 -11.20
C ASN A 101 7.93 18.00 -12.53
N LEU A 102 8.09 18.79 -13.59
CA LEU A 102 7.64 18.42 -14.93
C LEU A 102 8.42 17.21 -15.47
N ILE A 103 9.75 17.22 -15.36
CA ILE A 103 10.61 16.10 -15.76
C ILE A 103 10.28 14.84 -14.96
N ALA A 104 10.11 14.96 -13.64
CA ALA A 104 9.68 13.84 -12.80
C ALA A 104 8.32 13.28 -13.24
N SER A 105 7.36 14.15 -13.59
CA SER A 105 6.05 13.74 -14.10
C SER A 105 6.15 13.00 -15.43
N PHE A 106 7.00 13.48 -16.35
CA PHE A 106 7.26 12.79 -17.62
C PHE A 106 7.93 11.42 -17.41
N ILE A 107 8.94 11.33 -16.54
CA ILE A 107 9.61 10.06 -16.21
C ILE A 107 8.61 9.08 -15.58
N LEU A 108 7.75 9.56 -14.69
CA LEU A 108 6.72 8.77 -14.03
C LEU A 108 5.71 8.23 -15.05
N ALA A 109 5.18 9.11 -15.90
CA ALA A 109 4.25 8.77 -16.96
C ALA A 109 4.87 7.77 -17.94
N PHE A 110 6.11 8.01 -18.38
CA PHE A 110 6.82 7.11 -19.28
C PHE A 110 7.03 5.71 -18.65
N ARG A 111 7.38 5.65 -17.37
CA ARG A 111 7.52 4.38 -16.64
C ARG A 111 6.19 3.67 -16.47
N ALA A 112 5.08 4.40 -16.29
CA ALA A 112 3.74 3.82 -16.24
C ALA A 112 3.27 3.29 -17.60
N LEU A 113 3.72 3.90 -18.69
CA LEU A 113 3.42 3.48 -20.06
C LEU A 113 4.22 2.24 -20.50
N MET A 114 5.44 2.07 -20.01
CA MET A 114 6.33 0.97 -20.38
C MET A 114 5.95 -0.37 -19.71
N SER A 115 4.80 -0.93 -20.08
CA SER A 115 4.41 -2.31 -19.76
C SER A 115 4.58 -3.25 -20.97
N TYR A 116 4.69 -4.55 -20.70
CA TYR A 116 4.75 -5.55 -21.77
C TYR A 116 3.52 -5.50 -22.69
N ASP A 117 2.34 -5.31 -22.09
CA ASP A 117 1.07 -5.19 -22.81
C ASP A 117 1.06 -3.94 -23.71
N ALA A 118 1.69 -2.84 -23.28
CA ALA A 118 1.82 -1.62 -24.08
C ALA A 118 2.76 -1.81 -25.28
N VAL A 119 3.91 -2.46 -25.09
CA VAL A 119 4.87 -2.74 -26.18
C VAL A 119 4.23 -3.66 -27.24
N LEU A 120 3.54 -4.72 -26.79
CA LEU A 120 2.79 -5.59 -27.69
C LEU A 120 1.68 -4.83 -28.43
N GLY A 121 0.92 -4.02 -27.71
CA GLY A 121 -0.14 -3.19 -28.29
C GLY A 121 0.39 -2.24 -29.35
N VAL A 122 1.52 -1.57 -29.10
CA VAL A 122 2.18 -0.67 -30.06
C VAL A 122 2.64 -1.44 -31.31
N GLY A 123 3.17 -2.64 -31.14
CA GLY A 123 3.48 -3.51 -32.28
C GLY A 123 2.23 -3.84 -33.11
N LEU A 124 1.14 -4.20 -32.45
CA LEU A 124 -0.14 -4.49 -33.10
C LEU A 124 -0.76 -3.26 -33.78
N SER A 125 -0.58 -2.05 -33.23
CA SER A 125 -1.07 -0.82 -33.87
C SER A 125 -0.31 -0.48 -35.14
N VAL A 126 1.01 -0.67 -35.17
CA VAL A 126 1.80 -0.49 -36.40
C VAL A 126 1.40 -1.54 -37.45
N VAL A 127 1.22 -2.80 -37.04
CA VAL A 127 0.76 -3.88 -37.94
C VAL A 127 -0.64 -3.58 -38.48
N SER A 128 -1.54 -3.10 -37.64
CA SER A 128 -2.89 -2.71 -38.05
C SER A 128 -2.84 -1.62 -39.13
N VAL A 129 -2.14 -0.50 -38.89
CA VAL A 129 -1.98 0.57 -39.89
C VAL A 129 -1.38 0.04 -41.19
N TYR A 130 -0.36 -0.82 -41.11
CA TYR A 130 0.25 -1.42 -42.29
C TYR A 130 -0.73 -2.27 -43.11
N VAL A 131 -1.50 -3.15 -42.46
CA VAL A 131 -2.47 -4.02 -43.12
C VAL A 131 -3.59 -3.21 -43.77
N PHE A 132 -4.19 -2.26 -43.04
CA PHE A 132 -5.31 -1.46 -43.57
C PHE A 132 -4.90 -0.43 -44.62
N CYS A 133 -3.65 0.06 -44.61
CA CYS A 133 -3.16 0.97 -45.65
C CYS A 133 -2.69 0.24 -46.93
N ASN A 134 -2.32 -1.04 -46.84
CA ASN A 134 -1.82 -1.81 -47.97
C ASN A 134 -2.90 -2.67 -48.65
N ASP A 135 -3.80 -3.26 -47.87
CA ASP A 135 -4.84 -4.15 -48.39
C ASP A 135 -6.17 -3.39 -48.52
N ASN A 136 -6.51 -2.97 -49.75
CA ASN A 136 -7.81 -2.37 -50.11
C ASN A 136 -9.04 -3.28 -49.85
N ALA A 137 -8.84 -4.46 -49.25
CA ALA A 137 -9.88 -5.47 -49.06
C ALA A 137 -10.88 -5.12 -47.93
N LEU A 138 -10.51 -4.21 -47.02
CA LEU A 138 -11.33 -3.84 -45.86
C LEU A 138 -11.92 -2.42 -45.91
N ASP A 139 -11.67 -1.67 -47.01
CA ASP A 139 -12.25 -0.35 -47.26
C ASP A 139 -13.80 -0.28 -47.14
N PRO A 140 -14.61 -1.28 -47.57
CA PRO A 140 -16.07 -1.19 -47.42
C PRO A 140 -16.56 -1.31 -45.97
N VAL A 141 -15.78 -1.95 -45.09
CA VAL A 141 -16.10 -2.06 -43.64
C VAL A 141 -15.74 -0.76 -42.91
N ALA A 142 -14.75 -0.03 -43.42
CA ALA A 142 -14.24 1.23 -42.85
C ALA A 142 -15.23 2.39 -42.93
N ALA A 143 -15.98 2.49 -44.03
CA ALA A 143 -16.74 3.68 -44.40
C ALA A 143 -18.05 3.91 -43.63
N SER A 144 -18.50 2.96 -42.80
CA SER A 144 -19.84 3.03 -42.16
C SER A 144 -19.85 2.96 -40.63
N LEU A 145 -18.69 2.85 -39.97
CA LEU A 145 -18.63 2.75 -38.52
C LEU A 145 -18.48 4.13 -37.86
N ASP A 146 -19.35 4.45 -36.89
CA ASP A 146 -19.19 5.65 -36.07
C ASP A 146 -18.05 5.46 -35.06
N TRP A 147 -16.91 6.09 -35.34
CA TRP A 147 -15.71 6.05 -34.51
C TRP A 147 -15.92 6.66 -33.13
N ASN A 148 -16.86 7.60 -32.98
CA ASN A 148 -17.20 8.15 -31.67
C ASN A 148 -17.90 7.11 -30.81
N LEU A 149 -18.79 6.30 -31.38
CA LEU A 149 -19.47 5.22 -30.67
C LEU A 149 -18.47 4.15 -30.21
N VAL A 150 -17.54 3.74 -31.09
CA VAL A 150 -16.48 2.79 -30.73
C VAL A 150 -15.61 3.34 -29.60
N SER A 151 -15.18 4.60 -29.71
CA SER A 151 -14.34 5.26 -28.70
C SER A 151 -15.05 5.42 -27.36
N MET A 152 -16.32 5.80 -27.37
CA MET A 152 -17.13 5.90 -26.17
C MET A 152 -17.29 4.52 -25.52
N ALA A 153 -17.60 3.48 -26.31
CA ALA A 153 -17.74 2.11 -25.80
C ALA A 153 -16.44 1.55 -25.18
N VAL A 154 -15.27 2.01 -25.66
CA VAL A 154 -13.95 1.62 -25.14
C VAL A 154 -13.59 2.37 -23.86
N ILE A 155 -13.63 3.70 -23.92
CA ILE A 155 -13.05 4.57 -22.89
C ILE A 155 -13.96 4.64 -21.67
N PHE A 156 -15.29 4.63 -21.87
CA PHE A 156 -16.25 4.77 -20.79
C PHE A 156 -16.13 3.64 -19.74
N PRO A 157 -16.10 2.34 -20.10
CA PRO A 157 -15.93 1.28 -19.10
C PRO A 157 -14.60 1.36 -18.37
N ILE A 158 -13.51 1.71 -19.05
CA ILE A 158 -12.18 1.85 -18.45
C ILE A 158 -12.19 2.98 -17.41
N SER A 159 -12.77 4.13 -17.76
CA SER A 159 -12.90 5.28 -16.86
C SER A 159 -13.72 4.95 -15.60
N GLN A 160 -14.86 4.25 -15.75
CA GLN A 160 -15.68 3.81 -14.62
C GLN A 160 -14.91 2.84 -13.71
N CYS A 161 -14.16 1.90 -14.29
CA CYS A 161 -13.35 0.95 -13.53
C CYS A 161 -12.26 1.65 -12.69
N ILE A 162 -11.65 2.70 -13.23
CA ILE A 162 -10.67 3.52 -12.51
C ILE A 162 -11.34 4.19 -11.30
N GLY A 163 -12.55 4.73 -11.48
CA GLY A 163 -13.34 5.31 -10.38
C GLY A 163 -13.60 4.31 -9.25
N TRP A 164 -14.02 3.08 -9.56
CA TRP A 164 -14.20 2.03 -8.56
C TRP A 164 -12.91 1.63 -7.86
N ALA A 165 -11.77 1.59 -8.58
CA ALA A 165 -10.47 1.30 -8.00
C ALA A 165 -10.05 2.39 -6.99
N PHE A 166 -10.28 3.68 -7.31
CA PHE A 166 -10.05 4.78 -6.38
C PHE A 166 -10.92 4.70 -5.14
N SER A 167 -12.24 4.52 -5.29
CA SER A 167 -13.15 4.39 -4.14
C SER A 167 -12.76 3.25 -3.21
N ARG A 168 -12.25 2.15 -3.77
CA ARG A 168 -11.74 1.01 -2.99
C ARG A 168 -10.46 1.34 -2.23
N ARG A 169 -9.51 2.05 -2.85
CA ARG A 169 -8.29 2.53 -2.19
C ARG A 169 -8.63 3.47 -1.04
N GLU A 170 -9.51 4.44 -1.28
CA GLU A 170 -9.95 5.39 -0.24
C GLU A 170 -10.67 4.67 0.91
N GLY A 171 -11.54 3.73 0.61
CA GLY A 171 -12.18 2.89 1.64
C GLY A 171 -11.16 2.10 2.46
N ALA A 172 -10.13 1.53 1.82
CA ALA A 172 -9.06 0.82 2.51
C ALA A 172 -8.25 1.74 3.44
N LEU A 173 -7.95 2.96 2.98
CA LEU A 173 -7.22 3.96 3.75
C LEU A 173 -8.04 4.44 4.96
N GLN A 174 -9.34 4.69 4.77
CA GLN A 174 -10.26 5.06 5.85
C GLN A 174 -10.31 3.99 6.94
N LEU A 175 -10.47 2.71 6.57
CA LEU A 175 -10.50 1.60 7.52
C LEU A 175 -9.17 1.44 8.26
N LEU A 176 -8.04 1.57 7.57
CA LEU A 176 -6.72 1.54 8.21
C LEU A 176 -6.54 2.70 9.21
N GLY A 177 -7.01 3.88 8.84
CA GLY A 177 -7.07 5.05 9.73
C GLY A 177 -7.96 4.79 10.95
N THR A 178 -9.12 4.16 10.78
CA THR A 178 -10.01 3.77 11.88
C THR A 178 -9.33 2.77 12.83
N ILE A 179 -8.68 1.74 12.31
CA ILE A 179 -7.96 0.74 13.13
C ILE A 179 -6.87 1.43 13.96
N THR A 180 -5.97 2.17 13.31
CA THR A 180 -4.85 2.83 13.99
C THR A 180 -5.30 3.88 14.99
N ALA A 181 -6.34 4.66 14.67
CA ALA A 181 -6.94 5.63 15.58
C ALA A 181 -7.55 4.94 16.81
N LEU A 182 -8.36 3.89 16.62
CA LEU A 182 -8.99 3.17 17.73
C LEU A 182 -7.96 2.46 18.63
N LEU A 183 -6.92 1.87 18.04
CA LEU A 183 -5.81 1.29 18.81
C LEU A 183 -5.09 2.36 19.63
N THR A 184 -4.86 3.54 19.06
CA THR A 184 -4.26 4.68 19.78
C THR A 184 -5.19 5.20 20.88
N ARG A 185 -6.51 5.18 20.67
CA ARG A 185 -7.51 5.57 21.69
C ARG A 185 -7.58 4.56 22.82
N LEU A 186 -7.52 3.26 22.53
CA LEU A 186 -7.41 2.20 23.55
C LEU A 186 -6.13 2.36 24.37
N TRP A 187 -5.00 2.64 23.70
CA TRP A 187 -3.73 2.92 24.36
C TRP A 187 -3.79 4.18 25.24
N SER A 188 -4.42 5.25 24.75
CA SER A 188 -4.63 6.48 25.51
C SER A 188 -5.55 6.26 26.71
N ALA A 189 -6.62 5.48 26.56
CA ALA A 189 -7.55 5.19 27.65
C ALA A 189 -6.83 4.61 28.87
N LYS A 190 -5.90 3.67 28.65
CA LYS A 190 -5.05 3.09 29.70
C LYS A 190 -4.31 4.15 30.53
N HIS A 191 -3.76 5.18 29.87
CA HIS A 191 -2.88 6.16 30.52
C HIS A 191 -3.63 7.39 31.06
N THR A 192 -4.75 7.74 30.44
CA THR A 192 -5.44 9.00 30.69
C THR A 192 -6.73 8.82 31.52
N TRP A 193 -7.38 7.65 31.48
CA TRP A 193 -8.66 7.48 32.16
C TRP A 193 -8.51 7.34 33.68
N VAL A 194 -9.37 8.05 34.41
CA VAL A 194 -9.57 7.92 35.85
C VAL A 194 -10.95 7.30 36.05
N VAL A 195 -10.98 6.12 36.65
CA VAL A 195 -12.17 5.27 36.74
C VAL A 195 -12.59 5.12 38.18
N LYS A 196 -13.88 4.91 38.43
CA LYS A 196 -14.37 4.57 39.77
C LYS A 196 -14.20 3.07 39.97
N ASN A 197 -13.46 2.68 40.99
CA ASN A 197 -13.39 1.27 41.41
C ASN A 197 -14.75 0.82 41.99
N GLY A 198 -14.97 -0.49 42.16
CA GLY A 198 -16.16 -1.07 42.79
C GLY A 198 -16.43 -0.55 44.20
N ALA A 199 -15.42 0.00 44.88
CA ALA A 199 -15.54 0.70 46.17
C ALA A 199 -15.87 2.21 46.06
N GLY A 200 -16.10 2.74 44.85
CA GLY A 200 -16.46 4.14 44.59
C GLY A 200 -15.29 5.13 44.54
N LYS A 201 -14.06 4.71 44.83
CA LYS A 201 -12.84 5.54 44.78
C LYS A 201 -12.39 5.78 43.33
N LEU A 202 -12.02 7.02 43.01
CA LEU A 202 -11.40 7.38 41.74
C LEU A 202 -9.95 6.92 41.71
N VAL A 203 -9.64 6.04 40.76
CA VAL A 203 -8.34 5.40 40.59
C VAL A 203 -7.98 5.45 39.10
N PRO A 204 -6.75 5.80 38.71
CA PRO A 204 -6.30 5.70 37.32
C PRO A 204 -6.51 4.29 36.78
N LEU A 205 -6.90 4.16 35.51
CA LEU A 205 -7.14 2.85 34.90
C LEU A 205 -5.89 1.96 34.98
N ILE A 206 -4.71 2.55 34.82
CA ILE A 206 -3.42 1.85 34.93
C ILE A 206 -3.19 1.21 36.31
N ASP A 207 -3.72 1.77 37.39
CA ASP A 207 -3.56 1.21 38.75
C ASP A 207 -4.36 -0.10 38.90
N LEU A 208 -5.47 -0.27 38.16
CA LEU A 208 -6.23 -1.53 38.12
C LEU A 208 -5.50 -2.63 37.31
N LEU A 209 -4.62 -2.21 36.40
CA LEU A 209 -3.77 -3.08 35.59
C LEU A 209 -2.50 -3.55 36.33
N ASP A 210 -2.16 -2.93 37.47
CA ASP A 210 -0.77 -2.75 37.94
C ASP A 210 -0.15 -3.97 38.66
N GLN A 211 -0.10 -5.10 37.95
CA GLN A 211 0.90 -6.14 38.22
C GLN A 211 2.13 -5.88 37.34
N PRO A 212 3.37 -5.93 37.88
CA PRO A 212 4.58 -5.61 37.13
C PRO A 212 4.82 -6.54 35.92
N GLU A 213 4.38 -7.79 36.00
CA GLU A 213 4.42 -8.76 34.88
C GLU A 213 3.50 -8.35 33.74
N ALA A 214 2.30 -7.87 34.04
CA ALA A 214 1.30 -7.51 33.05
C ALA A 214 1.75 -6.34 32.17
N ARG A 215 2.59 -5.42 32.67
CA ARG A 215 3.03 -4.21 31.95
C ARG A 215 3.82 -4.52 30.67
N ALA A 216 4.75 -5.49 30.71
CA ALA A 216 5.53 -5.91 29.55
C ALA A 216 4.64 -6.55 28.47
N ASP A 217 3.67 -7.36 28.92
CA ASP A 217 2.74 -8.06 28.04
C ASP A 217 1.89 -7.10 27.18
N TYR A 218 1.54 -5.91 27.66
CA TYR A 218 0.76 -4.94 26.86
C TYR A 218 1.55 -4.33 25.71
N HIS A 219 2.79 -3.92 25.96
CA HIS A 219 3.61 -3.31 24.90
C HIS A 219 3.88 -4.33 23.80
N ASP A 220 4.19 -5.56 24.20
CA ASP A 220 4.42 -6.65 23.27
C ASP A 220 3.12 -7.02 22.54
N LEU A 221 1.95 -7.00 23.20
CA LEU A 221 0.67 -7.26 22.56
C LEU A 221 0.30 -6.21 21.51
N TYR A 222 0.38 -4.92 21.82
CA TYR A 222 0.07 -3.85 20.86
C TYR A 222 1.08 -3.81 19.70
N SER A 223 2.36 -4.03 19.99
CA SER A 223 3.40 -4.13 18.95
C SER A 223 3.17 -5.35 18.05
N SER A 224 2.76 -6.49 18.63
CA SER A 224 2.42 -7.70 17.87
C SER A 224 1.15 -7.49 17.03
N LEU A 225 0.17 -6.74 17.52
CA LEU A 225 -1.07 -6.45 16.80
C LEU A 225 -0.84 -5.52 15.60
N LEU A 226 0.01 -4.50 15.75
CA LEU A 226 0.46 -3.66 14.62
C LEU A 226 1.34 -4.48 13.66
N GLY A 227 2.23 -5.32 14.18
CA GLY A 227 3.10 -6.19 13.39
C GLY A 227 2.33 -7.20 12.55
N SER A 228 1.33 -7.86 13.12
CA SER A 228 0.47 -8.82 12.41
C SER A 228 -0.43 -8.12 11.39
N LEU A 229 -0.90 -6.91 11.67
CA LEU A 229 -1.63 -6.07 10.70
C LEU A 229 -0.75 -5.75 9.48
N VAL A 230 0.48 -5.28 9.71
CA VAL A 230 1.43 -4.98 8.62
C VAL A 230 1.76 -6.25 7.84
N ALA A 231 2.09 -7.35 8.53
CA ALA A 231 2.43 -8.62 7.90
C ALA A 231 1.27 -9.15 7.06
N TYR A 232 0.05 -9.10 7.60
CA TYR A 232 -1.15 -9.49 6.86
C TYR A 232 -1.34 -8.62 5.62
N LEU A 233 -1.25 -7.29 5.73
CA LEU A 233 -1.51 -6.36 4.61
C LEU A 233 -0.40 -6.37 3.54
N ASP A 234 0.86 -6.59 3.90
CA ASP A 234 1.99 -6.72 2.98
C ASP A 234 2.01 -8.07 2.24
N HIS A 235 1.38 -9.11 2.82
CA HIS A 235 1.33 -10.43 2.20
C HIS A 235 0.68 -10.42 0.82
N SER A 236 1.34 -11.08 -0.14
CA SER A 236 0.92 -11.13 -1.54
C SER A 236 -0.36 -11.94 -1.72
N ARG A 237 -1.33 -11.38 -2.44
CA ARG A 237 -2.61 -12.02 -2.74
C ARG A 237 -2.46 -13.35 -3.48
N TYR A 238 -3.47 -14.22 -3.32
CA TYR A 238 -3.48 -15.59 -3.82
C TYR A 238 -4.32 -15.83 -5.09
N THR A 239 -5.03 -14.82 -5.62
CA THR A 239 -5.88 -14.98 -6.83
C THR A 239 -5.28 -14.26 -8.07
N ARG A 240 -4.99 -15.03 -9.13
CA ARG A 240 -4.53 -14.53 -10.44
C ARG A 240 -5.36 -15.16 -11.55
N ALA A 241 -5.36 -14.54 -12.73
CA ALA A 241 -5.98 -15.05 -13.97
C ALA A 241 -5.78 -16.57 -14.16
N ARG A 242 -4.51 -16.99 -14.13
CA ARG A 242 -4.08 -18.39 -14.25
C ARG A 242 -4.59 -19.32 -13.14
N HIS A 243 -4.86 -18.79 -11.94
CA HIS A 243 -5.34 -19.59 -10.80
C HIS A 243 -6.83 -19.93 -10.93
N ALA A 244 -7.64 -19.12 -11.63
CA ALA A 244 -9.02 -19.52 -11.90
C ALA A 244 -9.14 -20.61 -12.97
N LEU A 245 -8.11 -20.79 -13.80
CA LEU A 245 -8.07 -21.80 -14.86
C LEU A 245 -7.27 -23.05 -14.46
N GLY A 246 -6.74 -23.13 -13.22
CA GLY A 246 -5.93 -24.26 -12.76
C GLY A 246 -4.63 -24.51 -13.55
N LEU A 247 -4.16 -23.53 -14.32
CA LEU A 247 -3.06 -23.72 -15.26
C LEU A 247 -1.69 -23.75 -14.56
N PHE A 248 -0.79 -24.64 -14.98
CA PHE A 248 0.62 -24.72 -14.54
C PHE A 248 0.82 -24.91 -13.03
N GLY A 249 0.08 -25.81 -12.39
CA GLY A 249 0.24 -26.06 -10.94
C GLY A 249 -0.17 -24.85 -10.09
N ALA A 250 -1.03 -23.99 -10.65
CA ALA A 250 -1.60 -22.84 -9.99
C ALA A 250 -2.32 -23.17 -8.67
N ASP A 251 -2.94 -24.35 -8.59
CA ASP A 251 -3.76 -24.74 -7.45
C ASP A 251 -2.92 -24.88 -6.17
N ARG A 252 -1.73 -25.50 -6.27
CA ARG A 252 -0.78 -25.61 -5.14
C ARG A 252 -0.34 -24.24 -4.63
N ASN A 253 0.02 -23.34 -5.55
CA ASN A 253 0.42 -21.97 -5.23
C ASN A 253 -0.72 -21.15 -4.60
N LEU A 254 -1.95 -21.38 -5.04
CA LEU A 254 -3.13 -20.72 -4.49
C LEU A 254 -3.40 -21.19 -3.06
N LEU A 255 -3.37 -22.50 -2.83
CA LEU A 255 -3.58 -23.10 -1.52
C LEU A 255 -2.53 -22.64 -0.51
N GLU A 256 -1.25 -22.67 -0.87
CA GLU A 256 -0.15 -22.24 0.00
C GLU A 256 -0.30 -20.78 0.42
N ARG A 257 -0.54 -19.88 -0.54
CA ARG A 257 -0.70 -18.46 -0.24
C ARG A 257 -1.96 -18.15 0.57
N LYS A 258 -3.04 -18.90 0.33
CA LYS A 258 -4.28 -18.80 1.11
C LYS A 258 -4.06 -19.26 2.55
N ALA A 259 -3.31 -20.34 2.76
CA ALA A 259 -2.97 -20.83 4.08
C ALA A 259 -2.18 -19.79 4.89
N VAL A 260 -1.14 -19.19 4.29
CA VAL A 260 -0.35 -18.12 4.93
C VAL A 260 -1.20 -16.88 5.23
N ALA A 261 -2.09 -16.47 4.30
CA ALA A 261 -2.98 -15.34 4.53
C ALA A 261 -3.94 -15.57 5.71
N LEU A 262 -4.50 -16.78 5.78
CA LEU A 262 -5.38 -17.21 6.88
C LEU A 262 -4.62 -17.24 8.21
N GLU A 263 -3.39 -17.76 8.23
CA GLU A 263 -2.56 -17.79 9.43
C GLU A 263 -2.30 -16.37 9.98
N LEU A 264 -1.90 -15.44 9.11
CA LEU A 264 -1.67 -14.04 9.50
C LEU A 264 -2.96 -13.36 9.99
N LYS A 265 -4.11 -13.67 9.38
CA LYS A 265 -5.42 -13.19 9.84
C LYS A 265 -5.71 -13.70 11.26
N LEU A 266 -5.56 -15.01 11.48
CA LEU A 266 -5.81 -15.65 12.77
C LEU A 266 -4.87 -15.12 13.86
N GLN A 267 -3.62 -14.77 13.52
CA GLN A 267 -2.70 -14.12 14.47
C GLN A 267 -3.24 -12.76 14.93
N PHE A 268 -3.70 -11.91 13.99
CA PHE A 268 -4.32 -10.63 14.35
C PHE A 268 -5.58 -10.81 15.21
N ASP A 269 -6.49 -11.70 14.81
CA ASP A 269 -7.73 -11.99 15.56
C ASP A 269 -7.42 -12.54 16.96
N GLY A 270 -6.37 -13.37 17.08
CA GLY A 270 -5.87 -13.87 18.35
C GLY A 270 -5.34 -12.76 19.26
N HIS A 271 -4.56 -11.81 18.73
CA HIS A 271 -4.10 -10.65 19.48
C HIS A 271 -5.27 -9.75 19.91
N LEU A 272 -6.23 -9.50 19.03
CA LEU A 272 -7.42 -8.71 19.34
C LEU A 272 -8.27 -9.37 20.44
N SER A 273 -8.44 -10.70 20.38
CA SER A 273 -9.14 -11.47 21.41
C SER A 273 -8.44 -11.38 22.77
N ARG A 274 -7.10 -11.34 22.81
CA ARG A 274 -6.35 -11.09 24.05
C ARG A 274 -6.61 -9.69 24.60
N VAL A 275 -6.68 -8.66 23.74
CA VAL A 275 -7.07 -7.31 24.18
C VAL A 275 -8.47 -7.30 24.77
N GLN A 276 -9.43 -8.01 24.17
CA GLN A 276 -10.79 -8.11 24.69
C GLN A 276 -10.85 -8.83 26.04
N ALA A 277 -10.11 -9.93 26.21
CA ALA A 277 -10.02 -10.65 27.48
C ALA A 277 -9.47 -9.75 28.60
N MET A 278 -8.52 -8.86 28.28
CA MET A 278 -8.01 -7.88 29.24
C MET A 278 -9.06 -6.86 29.69
N VAL A 279 -9.96 -6.44 28.79
CA VAL A 279 -11.08 -5.56 29.19
C VAL A 279 -12.02 -6.29 30.16
N GLN A 280 -12.26 -7.59 29.97
CA GLN A 280 -13.06 -8.39 30.90
C GLN A 280 -12.37 -8.58 32.26
N GLU A 281 -11.04 -8.75 32.26
CA GLU A 281 -10.25 -8.80 33.50
C GLU A 281 -10.35 -7.47 34.27
N LEU A 282 -10.33 -6.33 33.58
CA LEU A 282 -10.53 -5.02 34.20
C LEU A 282 -11.93 -4.89 34.84
N LYS A 283 -12.95 -5.43 34.18
CA LYS A 283 -14.31 -5.50 34.73
C LYS A 283 -14.36 -6.34 36.01
N ALA A 284 -13.68 -7.49 36.04
CA ALA A 284 -13.59 -8.32 37.24
C ALA A 284 -12.88 -7.58 38.41
N ARG A 285 -11.96 -6.68 38.10
CA ARG A 285 -11.20 -5.87 39.08
C ARG A 285 -11.90 -4.58 39.52
N GLY A 286 -13.17 -4.39 39.14
CA GLY A 286 -13.99 -3.27 39.60
C GLY A 286 -14.08 -2.09 38.64
N LEU A 287 -13.73 -2.27 37.36
CA LEU A 287 -14.05 -1.28 36.32
C LEU A 287 -15.58 -1.16 36.16
N ASN A 288 -16.08 0.07 36.17
CA ASN A 288 -17.49 0.34 35.97
C ASN A 288 -17.98 -0.19 34.61
N GLY A 289 -19.18 -0.79 34.59
CA GLY A 289 -19.79 -1.35 33.38
C GLY A 289 -19.89 -0.35 32.21
N GLY A 290 -20.11 0.93 32.48
CA GLY A 290 -20.16 1.96 31.43
C GLY A 290 -18.80 2.22 30.76
N GLU A 291 -17.71 2.19 31.51
CA GLU A 291 -16.35 2.39 30.99
C GLU A 291 -15.82 1.12 30.32
N ALA A 292 -16.10 -0.04 30.90
CA ALA A 292 -15.81 -1.34 30.29
C ALA A 292 -16.51 -1.48 28.93
N HIS A 293 -17.79 -1.10 28.83
CA HIS A 293 -18.53 -1.12 27.57
C HIS A 293 -17.92 -0.23 26.49
N ARG A 294 -17.35 0.93 26.86
CA ARG A 294 -16.65 1.80 25.89
C ARG A 294 -15.38 1.15 25.35
N LEU A 295 -14.59 0.51 26.21
CA LEU A 295 -13.39 -0.22 25.79
C LEU A 295 -13.76 -1.40 24.88
N ASP A 296 -14.75 -2.21 25.28
CA ASP A 296 -15.27 -3.30 24.45
C ASP A 296 -15.78 -2.79 23.09
N SER A 297 -16.45 -1.63 23.07
CA SER A 297 -16.90 -1.00 21.82
C SER A 297 -15.73 -0.62 20.91
N TYR A 298 -14.64 -0.06 21.44
CA TYR A 298 -13.46 0.25 20.64
C TYR A 298 -12.78 -1.00 20.09
N VAL A 299 -12.62 -2.05 20.91
CA VAL A 299 -12.05 -3.33 20.47
C VAL A 299 -12.92 -3.98 19.38
N SER A 300 -14.24 -3.98 19.56
CA SER A 300 -15.19 -4.49 18.58
C SER A 300 -15.13 -3.71 17.27
N GLN A 301 -15.06 -2.38 17.32
CA GLN A 301 -14.91 -1.54 16.13
C GLN A 301 -13.59 -1.79 15.39
N VAL A 302 -12.49 -2.08 16.10
CA VAL A 302 -11.22 -2.51 15.47
C VAL A 302 -11.42 -3.82 14.71
N GLY A 303 -12.08 -4.80 15.31
CA GLY A 303 -12.37 -6.09 14.65
C GLY A 303 -13.22 -5.93 13.40
N ILE A 304 -14.32 -5.16 13.49
CA ILE A 304 -15.20 -4.88 12.35
C ILE A 304 -14.43 -4.19 11.22
N ALA A 305 -13.62 -3.16 11.54
CA ALA A 305 -12.83 -2.45 10.55
C ALA A 305 -11.78 -3.37 9.90
N PHE A 306 -11.17 -4.28 10.66
CA PHE A 306 -10.21 -5.26 10.14
C PHE A 306 -10.86 -6.30 9.21
N ASP A 307 -12.05 -6.79 9.54
CA ASP A 307 -12.80 -7.69 8.67
C ASP A 307 -13.24 -7.01 7.37
N GLN A 308 -13.72 -5.77 7.45
CA GLN A 308 -14.04 -4.97 6.27
C GLN A 308 -12.81 -4.72 5.41
N LEU A 309 -11.66 -4.44 6.03
CA LEU A 309 -10.39 -4.26 5.34
C LEU A 309 -9.92 -5.57 4.66
N THR A 310 -10.15 -6.70 5.32
CA THR A 310 -9.92 -8.04 4.75
C THR A 310 -10.80 -8.29 3.54
N MET A 311 -12.09 -7.93 3.60
CA MET A 311 -12.99 -8.02 2.44
C MET A 311 -12.49 -7.17 1.29
N ILE A 312 -12.01 -5.94 1.54
CA ILE A 312 -11.42 -5.09 0.51
C ILE A 312 -10.14 -5.70 -0.04
N LYS A 313 -9.30 -6.33 0.78
CA LYS A 313 -8.03 -6.94 0.33
C LYS A 313 -8.26 -8.22 -0.49
N GLU A 314 -9.13 -9.12 -0.03
CA GLU A 314 -9.35 -10.44 -0.61
C GLU A 314 -10.37 -10.42 -1.76
N TYR A 315 -11.50 -9.74 -1.59
CA TYR A 315 -12.52 -9.61 -2.61
C TYR A 315 -12.19 -8.43 -3.54
N ARG A 316 -12.28 -8.66 -4.84
CA ARG A 316 -11.78 -7.73 -5.86
C ARG A 316 -12.86 -7.39 -6.88
N THR A 317 -12.67 -6.27 -7.59
CA THR A 317 -13.19 -6.11 -8.96
C THR A 317 -13.02 -7.43 -9.72
N PRO A 318 -14.10 -7.96 -10.35
CA PRO A 318 -14.12 -9.32 -10.86
C PRO A 318 -12.90 -9.59 -11.76
N GLN A 319 -12.27 -10.75 -11.58
CA GLN A 319 -11.10 -11.16 -12.38
C GLN A 319 -11.36 -11.07 -13.89
N ILE A 320 -12.61 -11.25 -14.28
CA ILE A 320 -13.12 -11.11 -15.65
C ILE A 320 -12.81 -9.71 -16.21
N PHE A 321 -13.00 -8.62 -15.47
CA PHE A 321 -12.73 -7.27 -15.98
C PHE A 321 -11.27 -7.05 -16.34
N ARG A 322 -10.33 -7.61 -15.57
CA ARG A 322 -8.90 -7.52 -15.89
C ARG A 322 -8.52 -8.37 -17.09
N ALA A 323 -9.10 -9.57 -17.20
CA ALA A 323 -8.90 -10.40 -18.39
C ALA A 323 -9.46 -9.70 -19.63
N PHE A 324 -10.66 -9.13 -19.50
CA PHE A 324 -11.32 -8.38 -20.55
C PHE A 324 -10.50 -7.15 -20.97
N SER A 325 -10.06 -6.31 -20.04
CA SER A 325 -9.27 -5.11 -20.38
C SER A 325 -7.97 -5.44 -21.10
N ARG A 326 -7.28 -6.53 -20.72
CA ARG A 326 -6.07 -6.99 -21.42
C ARG A 326 -6.35 -7.46 -22.84
N VAL A 327 -7.41 -8.24 -23.04
CA VAL A 327 -7.82 -8.67 -24.39
C VAL A 327 -8.21 -7.45 -25.22
N TYR A 328 -8.92 -6.51 -24.61
CA TYR A 328 -9.41 -5.31 -25.28
C TYR A 328 -8.29 -4.38 -25.74
N VAL A 329 -7.25 -4.19 -24.93
CA VAL A 329 -6.02 -3.44 -25.31
C VAL A 329 -5.33 -4.04 -26.54
N LEU A 330 -5.42 -5.35 -26.74
CA LEU A 330 -4.84 -6.03 -27.91
C LEU A 330 -5.76 -6.03 -29.13
N LEU A 331 -7.09 -6.01 -28.92
CA LEU A 331 -8.08 -5.97 -29.99
C LEU A 331 -8.26 -4.56 -30.56
N MET A 332 -8.14 -3.53 -29.72
CA MET A 332 -8.39 -2.12 -30.05
C MET A 332 -7.61 -1.63 -31.29
N PRO A 333 -6.30 -1.91 -31.45
CA PRO A 333 -5.57 -1.52 -32.65
C PRO A 333 -6.21 -1.95 -33.98
N PHE A 334 -6.81 -3.15 -34.03
CA PHE A 334 -7.46 -3.65 -35.23
C PHE A 334 -8.81 -2.98 -35.47
N MET A 335 -9.55 -2.67 -34.41
CA MET A 335 -10.80 -1.95 -34.53
C MET A 335 -10.59 -0.54 -35.10
N TYR A 336 -9.54 0.16 -34.69
CA TYR A 336 -9.21 1.52 -35.15
C TYR A 336 -8.38 1.55 -36.46
N GLY A 337 -7.93 0.41 -36.96
CA GLY A 337 -7.16 0.31 -38.19
C GLY A 337 -7.77 1.04 -39.39
N PRO A 338 -9.07 0.88 -39.69
CA PRO A 338 -9.70 1.56 -40.82
C PRO A 338 -9.73 3.09 -40.68
N TYR A 339 -9.92 3.60 -39.46
CA TYR A 339 -9.83 5.03 -39.16
C TYR A 339 -8.43 5.58 -39.45
N TYR A 340 -7.37 4.84 -39.10
CA TYR A 340 -6.00 5.26 -39.37
C TYR A 340 -5.68 5.27 -40.87
N ALA A 341 -6.28 4.37 -41.66
CA ALA A 341 -6.12 4.35 -43.11
C ALA A 341 -6.82 5.54 -43.80
N ASP A 342 -8.02 5.90 -43.36
CA ASP A 342 -8.72 7.11 -43.82
C ASP A 342 -7.94 8.39 -43.46
N LEU A 343 -7.42 8.45 -42.22
CA LEU A 343 -6.55 9.53 -41.77
C LEU A 343 -5.28 9.64 -42.64
N ALA A 344 -4.67 8.52 -43.02
CA ALA A 344 -3.50 8.51 -43.91
C ALA A 344 -3.84 9.04 -45.31
N GLU A 345 -5.00 8.65 -45.85
CA GLU A 345 -5.48 9.12 -47.16
C GLU A 345 -5.65 10.64 -47.18
N GLN A 346 -6.32 11.19 -46.17
CA GLN A 346 -6.58 12.62 -46.04
C GLN A 346 -5.31 13.44 -45.80
N ALA A 347 -4.31 12.86 -45.12
CA ALA A 347 -3.08 13.55 -44.73
C ALA A 347 -1.94 13.50 -45.77
N GLY A 348 -2.17 12.94 -46.96
CA GLY A 348 -1.19 12.95 -48.04
C GLY A 348 -0.74 11.58 -48.53
N GLY A 349 -1.54 10.54 -48.31
CA GLY A 349 -1.44 9.24 -48.99
C GLY A 349 -1.17 8.04 -48.06
N LYS A 350 -1.68 6.87 -48.47
CA LYS A 350 -1.66 5.62 -47.71
C LYS A 350 -0.34 4.83 -47.83
N LYS A 351 0.49 5.08 -48.84
CA LYS A 351 1.64 4.22 -49.14
C LYS A 351 2.81 4.45 -48.19
N LEU A 352 3.61 3.40 -48.02
CA LEU A 352 4.83 3.47 -47.22
C LEU A 352 5.80 4.52 -47.81
N GLY A 353 6.13 5.53 -47.00
CA GLY A 353 6.99 6.66 -47.40
C GLY A 353 6.23 7.95 -47.69
N GLU A 354 4.90 7.91 -47.77
CA GLU A 354 4.06 9.10 -47.86
C GLU A 354 3.87 9.72 -46.45
N PRO A 355 3.74 11.06 -46.36
CA PRO A 355 3.61 11.74 -45.07
C PRO A 355 2.34 11.33 -44.31
N GLY A 356 1.28 10.96 -45.03
CA GLY A 356 0.02 10.49 -44.43
C GLY A 356 0.18 9.18 -43.66
N PHE A 357 0.93 8.22 -44.21
CA PHE A 357 1.25 6.97 -43.53
C PHE A 357 2.02 7.18 -42.23
N ALA A 358 3.04 8.06 -42.24
CA ALA A 358 3.83 8.36 -41.05
C ALA A 358 2.97 8.99 -39.94
N LEU A 359 2.05 9.91 -40.30
CA LEU A 359 1.11 10.53 -39.37
C LEU A 359 0.17 9.49 -38.76
N ALA A 360 -0.39 8.59 -39.58
CA ALA A 360 -1.27 7.53 -39.10
C ALA A 360 -0.57 6.58 -38.11
N VAL A 361 0.68 6.21 -38.37
CA VAL A 361 1.49 5.42 -37.44
C VAL A 361 1.70 6.15 -36.12
N ILE A 362 2.13 7.43 -36.16
CA ILE A 362 2.36 8.23 -34.94
C ILE A 362 1.08 8.32 -34.12
N PHE A 363 -0.06 8.59 -34.77
CA PHE A 363 -1.34 8.70 -34.11
C PHE A 363 -1.81 7.37 -33.50
N ALA A 364 -1.65 6.26 -34.23
CA ALA A 364 -1.97 4.92 -33.74
C ALA A 364 -1.13 4.54 -32.51
N VAL A 365 0.17 4.84 -32.53
CA VAL A 365 1.06 4.61 -31.38
C VAL A 365 0.64 5.49 -30.19
N ALA A 366 0.30 6.76 -30.42
CA ALA A 366 -0.14 7.67 -29.36
C ALA A 366 -1.43 7.20 -28.68
N VAL A 367 -2.44 6.81 -29.48
CA VAL A 367 -3.72 6.28 -28.97
C VAL A 367 -3.50 4.98 -28.19
N GLN A 368 -2.68 4.07 -28.72
CA GLN A 368 -2.39 2.81 -28.05
C GLN A 368 -1.64 3.00 -26.73
N LEU A 369 -0.69 3.93 -26.67
CA LEU A 369 0.00 4.30 -25.44
C LEU A 369 -0.98 4.89 -24.43
N ALA A 370 -1.89 5.76 -24.85
CA ALA A 370 -2.91 6.34 -23.97
C ALA A 370 -3.81 5.28 -23.33
N VAL A 371 -4.37 4.37 -24.14
CA VAL A 371 -5.23 3.28 -23.65
C VAL A 371 -4.45 2.30 -22.77
N SER A 372 -3.23 1.94 -23.15
CA SER A 372 -2.37 1.07 -22.34
C SER A 372 -2.01 1.71 -21.00
N GLY A 373 -1.74 3.02 -20.99
CA GLY A 373 -1.49 3.80 -19.78
C GLY A 373 -2.69 3.80 -18.83
N LEU A 374 -3.90 4.00 -19.35
CA LEU A 374 -5.14 3.95 -18.57
C LEU A 374 -5.36 2.56 -17.93
N VAL A 375 -5.10 1.48 -18.67
CA VAL A 375 -5.23 0.12 -18.14
C VAL A 375 -4.13 -0.21 -17.13
N ASN A 376 -2.91 0.26 -17.35
CA ASN A 376 -1.82 0.11 -16.38
C ASN A 376 -2.14 0.85 -15.07
N LEU A 377 -2.71 2.05 -15.16
CA LEU A 377 -3.18 2.82 -14.00
C LEU A 377 -4.29 2.07 -13.25
N LEU A 378 -5.29 1.55 -13.98
CA LEU A 378 -6.36 0.73 -13.40
C LEU A 378 -5.79 -0.46 -12.62
N VAL A 379 -4.83 -1.20 -13.21
CA VAL A 379 -4.20 -2.36 -12.54
C VAL A 379 -3.36 -1.93 -11.33
N GLY A 380 -2.74 -0.76 -11.38
CA GLY A 380 -1.97 -0.19 -10.27
C GLY A 380 -2.84 0.16 -9.06
N LEU A 381 -3.98 0.81 -9.29
CA LEU A 381 -4.90 1.25 -8.22
C LEU A 381 -5.74 0.11 -7.61
N GLU A 382 -5.78 -1.03 -8.28
CA GLU A 382 -6.60 -2.17 -7.89
C GLU A 382 -6.05 -2.96 -6.68
N ASP A 383 -4.77 -2.75 -6.36
CA ASP A 383 -4.14 -3.27 -5.14
C ASP A 383 -3.55 -2.14 -4.31
N PRO A 384 -4.31 -1.60 -3.33
CA PRO A 384 -3.78 -0.52 -2.51
C PRO A 384 -2.57 -0.95 -1.67
N PHE A 385 -2.35 -2.25 -1.46
CA PHE A 385 -1.31 -2.79 -0.56
C PHE A 385 -0.16 -3.50 -1.28
N ALA A 386 -0.12 -3.56 -2.62
CA ALA A 386 0.94 -4.28 -3.32
C ALA A 386 2.28 -3.55 -3.31
N THR A 387 3.18 -3.94 -2.41
CA THR A 387 4.58 -3.47 -2.33
C THR A 387 5.47 -3.96 -3.48
N LYS A 388 4.94 -4.76 -4.42
CA LYS A 388 5.68 -5.32 -5.56
C LYS A 388 4.83 -5.29 -6.83
N ALA A 389 4.41 -4.12 -7.27
CA ALA A 389 3.98 -3.95 -8.67
C ALA A 389 5.23 -4.09 -9.55
N LYS A 390 5.41 -5.29 -10.12
CA LYS A 390 6.63 -5.67 -10.84
C LYS A 390 6.86 -4.85 -12.12
N TYR A 391 5.86 -4.09 -12.60
CA TYR A 391 5.89 -3.43 -13.93
C TYR A 391 5.19 -2.07 -14.03
N ALA A 392 4.37 -1.67 -13.07
CA ALA A 392 3.99 -0.28 -12.87
C ALA A 392 4.77 0.18 -11.63
N GLY A 393 5.43 1.33 -11.66
CA GLY A 393 6.08 1.87 -10.46
C GLY A 393 5.11 1.90 -9.27
N HIS A 394 5.67 1.96 -8.06
CA HIS A 394 4.92 2.14 -6.80
C HIS A 394 4.30 3.53 -6.76
N PHE A 395 3.38 3.82 -7.68
CA PHE A 395 2.92 5.18 -7.92
C PHE A 395 1.91 5.62 -6.86
N ASP A 396 1.20 4.68 -6.22
CA ASP A 396 0.20 5.01 -5.21
C ASP A 396 -0.14 3.84 -4.26
N THR A 397 0.89 3.20 -3.71
CA THR A 397 0.70 2.13 -2.71
C THR A 397 0.57 2.73 -1.31
N ILE A 398 -0.41 2.27 -0.54
CA ILE A 398 -0.55 2.62 0.86
C ILE A 398 0.67 2.08 1.60
N ARG A 399 1.43 2.97 2.23
CA ARG A 399 2.63 2.62 3.00
C ARG A 399 2.23 2.18 4.40
N VAL A 400 1.67 0.98 4.49
CA VAL A 400 1.11 0.43 5.73
C VAL A 400 2.12 0.44 6.87
N ALA A 401 3.38 0.10 6.60
CA ALA A 401 4.43 0.08 7.62
C ALA A 401 4.74 1.49 8.18
N GLU A 402 4.69 2.52 7.34
CA GLU A 402 4.91 3.91 7.79
C GLU A 402 3.73 4.37 8.66
N ILE A 403 2.49 4.11 8.24
CA ILE A 403 1.28 4.46 9.01
C ILE A 403 1.25 3.71 10.35
N ALA A 404 1.64 2.44 10.37
CA ALA A 404 1.72 1.65 11.61
C ALA A 404 2.82 2.18 12.55
N GLU A 405 3.96 2.60 12.00
CA GLU A 405 5.05 3.19 12.78
C GLU A 405 4.67 4.56 13.34
N GLU A 406 3.98 5.41 12.57
CA GLU A 406 3.39 6.67 13.05
C GLU A 406 2.45 6.42 14.23
N ALA A 407 1.56 5.42 14.13
CA ALA A 407 0.68 5.03 15.23
C ALA A 407 1.47 4.55 16.46
N ARG A 408 2.53 3.75 16.27
CA ARG A 408 3.41 3.30 17.35
C ARG A 408 4.12 4.49 18.03
N LEU A 409 4.62 5.45 17.26
CA LEU A 409 5.25 6.67 17.78
C LEU A 409 4.26 7.51 18.59
N HIS A 410 3.02 7.63 18.12
CA HIS A 410 1.94 8.29 18.87
C HIS A 410 1.68 7.60 20.21
N MET A 411 1.65 6.27 20.26
CA MET A 411 1.50 5.52 21.51
C MET A 411 2.64 5.78 22.50
N VAL A 412 3.89 5.81 22.02
CA VAL A 412 5.07 6.14 22.83
C VAL A 412 5.02 7.59 23.34
N ALA A 413 4.56 8.53 22.51
CA ALA A 413 4.41 9.93 22.92
C ALA A 413 3.38 10.09 24.04
N ILE A 414 2.24 9.41 23.94
CA ILE A 414 1.20 9.36 24.99
C ILE A 414 1.80 8.84 26.31
N GLU A 415 2.56 7.76 26.24
CA GLU A 415 3.21 7.18 27.43
C GLU A 415 4.18 8.17 28.10
N LYS A 416 5.01 8.87 27.31
CA LYS A 416 5.95 9.87 27.82
C LYS A 416 5.24 11.07 28.46
N GLN A 417 4.15 11.56 27.88
CA GLN A 417 3.39 12.69 28.41
C GLN A 417 2.69 12.35 29.74
N HIS A 418 2.23 11.11 29.89
CA HIS A 418 1.49 10.67 31.07
C HIS A 418 2.35 9.99 32.16
N ARG A 419 3.69 10.05 32.06
CA ARG A 419 4.65 9.54 33.06
C ARG A 419 4.54 10.17 34.47
N LYS A 420 3.66 11.16 34.65
CA LYS A 420 3.23 11.66 35.96
C LYS A 420 2.31 10.68 36.72
N GLY A 421 1.84 9.59 36.11
CA GLY A 421 1.07 8.54 36.80
C GLY A 421 1.91 7.59 37.66
N TRP A 422 3.20 7.41 37.39
CA TRP A 422 4.05 6.48 38.15
C TRP A 422 4.91 7.12 39.24
N ASN A 423 5.41 8.35 39.03
CA ASN A 423 6.42 8.94 39.92
C ASN A 423 5.86 9.93 40.97
N LEU A 424 4.55 10.19 41.00
CA LEU A 424 3.95 11.14 41.95
C LEU A 424 3.40 10.50 43.23
N ARG A 425 3.54 9.18 43.42
CA ARG A 425 3.12 8.51 44.67
C ARG A 425 4.23 8.24 45.68
N GLU A 426 5.51 8.32 45.31
CA GLU A 426 6.60 8.21 46.30
C GLU A 426 6.78 9.46 47.16
N LYS A 427 6.21 10.61 46.78
CA LYS A 427 6.33 11.87 47.56
C LYS A 427 5.17 12.16 48.51
N HIS A 428 4.18 11.28 48.62
CA HIS A 428 3.06 11.45 49.56
C HIS A 428 2.88 10.26 50.52
N VAL A 429 3.90 9.40 50.63
CA VAL A 429 3.96 8.29 51.62
C VAL A 429 5.27 8.36 52.43
N GLN A 430 5.87 9.54 52.57
CA GLN A 430 6.89 9.82 53.59
C GLN A 430 6.43 10.93 54.51
#